data_AF-A0A967T2S0-F1
#
_entry.id   AF-A0A967T2S0-F1
#
_cell.length_a   1.000
_cell.length_b   1.000
_cell.length_c   1.000
_cell.angle_alpha   90.00
_cell.angle_beta   90.00
_cell.angle_gamma   90.00
#
_symmetry.space_group_name_H-M   'P 1'
#
loop_
_entity.id
_entity.type
_entity.pdbx_description
1 polymer ?
#
loop_
_entity_poly.entity_id
_entity_poly.type
_entity_poly.pdbx_seq_one_letter_code
_entity_poly.pdbx_strand_id
1 'polypeptide(L)' 'NHLWVGTANGLAKASLNDDNSLKFNHFRSTPEHPDSLIGKFVYALYEDEDGILWIGTQAGLHRY' A
#
# COMPACT_ATOMS: atom_id res chain seq x y z
N ASN A 1 -1.63 7.35 -13.96
CA ASN A 1 -0.97 6.10 -13.54
C ASN A 1 -0.41 6.24 -12.15
N HIS A 2 -0.59 5.21 -11.33
CA HIS A 2 0.10 5.07 -10.06
C HIS A 2 0.72 3.68 -9.99
N LEU A 3 1.80 3.55 -9.21
CA LEU A 3 2.47 2.28 -8.95
C LEU A 3 2.40 2.00 -7.45
N TRP A 4 1.95 0.80 -7.11
CA TRP A 4 1.98 0.30 -5.73
C TRP A 4 3.26 -0.49 -5.50
N VAL A 5 3.89 -0.27 -4.35
CA VAL A 5 5.15 -0.92 -3.96
C VAL A 5 5.02 -1.48 -2.56
N GLY A 6 5.03 -2.81 -2.45
CA GLY A 6 5.14 -3.51 -1.17
C GLY A 6 6.55 -3.40 -0.63
N THR A 7 6.68 -3.09 0.67
CA THR A 7 7.99 -2.91 1.32
C THR A 7 8.06 -3.69 2.63
N ALA A 8 9.25 -3.73 3.22
CA ALA A 8 9.45 -4.29 4.56
C ALA A 8 8.87 -3.41 5.70
N ASN A 9 8.39 -2.20 5.40
CA ASN A 9 7.84 -1.27 6.37
C ASN A 9 6.58 -0.56 5.83
N GLY A 10 5.69 -1.34 5.24
CA GLY A 10 4.37 -0.94 4.78
C GLY A 10 4.27 -0.89 3.26
N LEU A 11 3.33 -0.08 2.78
CA LEU A 11 3.00 0.09 1.37
C LEU A 11 3.36 1.51 0.93
N ALA A 12 3.87 1.68 -0.28
CA ALA A 12 4.05 2.97 -0.92
C ALA A 12 3.22 3.08 -2.20
N LYS A 13 2.56 4.22 -2.39
CA LYS A 13 1.93 4.60 -3.67
C LYS A 13 2.80 5.66 -4.33
N ALA A 14 3.40 5.32 -5.47
CA ALA A 14 4.14 6.25 -6.30
C ALA A 14 3.21 6.82 -7.39
N SER A 15 3.25 8.13 -7.58
CA SER A 15 2.55 8.85 -8.65
C SER A 15 3.45 9.93 -9.23
N LEU A 16 3.23 10.32 -10.49
CA LEU A 16 3.90 11.47 -11.10
C LEU A 16 3.15 12.76 -10.77
N ASN A 17 3.89 13.81 -10.46
CA ASN A 17 3.40 15.18 -10.47
C ASN A 17 3.43 15.74 -11.92
N ASP A 18 2.86 16.93 -12.13
CA ASP A 18 2.79 17.58 -13.45
C ASP A 18 4.18 17.93 -14.03
N ASP A 19 5.19 18.07 -13.18
CA ASP A 19 6.58 18.31 -13.56
C ASP A 19 7.41 17.02 -13.77
N ASN A 20 6.72 15.87 -13.87
CA ASN A 20 7.28 14.52 -13.94
C ASN A 20 8.11 14.09 -12.72
N SER A 21 8.11 14.82 -11.61
CA SER A 21 8.71 14.34 -10.37
C SER A 21 7.85 13.25 -9.72
N LEU A 22 8.48 12.34 -8.98
CA LEU A 22 7.77 11.28 -8.25
C LEU A 22 7.30 11.77 -6.87
N LYS A 23 6.03 11.53 -6.58
CA LYS A 23 5.42 11.67 -5.25
C LYS A 23 5.17 10.28 -4.66
N PHE A 24 5.51 10.12 -3.39
CA PHE A 24 5.26 8.89 -2.63
C PHE A 24 4.30 9.15 -1.46
N ASN A 25 3.26 8.33 -1.34
CA ASN A 25 2.42 8.26 -0.15
C ASN A 25 2.69 6.94 0.56
N HIS A 26 2.97 6.98 1.86
CA HIS A 26 3.32 5.80 2.64
C HIS A 26 2.18 5.41 3.57
N PHE A 27 1.83 4.12 3.57
CA PHE A 27 0.84 3.52 4.44
C PHE A 27 1.54 2.53 5.36
N ARG A 28 1.38 2.74 6.67
CA ARG A 28 2.06 1.94 7.71
C ARG A 28 1.04 1.34 8.66
N SER A 29 1.46 0.29 9.35
CA SER A 29 0.71 -0.28 10.45
C SER A 29 0.92 0.58 11.70
N THR A 30 -0.17 1.09 12.25
CA THR A 30 -0.21 1.88 13.48
C THR A 30 -1.24 1.24 14.42
N PRO A 31 -0.81 0.59 15.52
CA PRO A 31 -1.71 -0.12 16.43
C PRO A 31 -2.86 0.73 16.98
N GLU A 32 -2.68 2.04 17.06
CA GLU A 32 -3.63 3.00 17.59
C GLU A 32 -4.75 3.36 16.58
N HIS A 33 -4.58 3.00 15.31
CA HIS A 33 -5.53 3.29 14.24
C HIS A 33 -5.99 1.98 13.57
N PRO A 34 -7.22 1.51 13.87
CA PRO A 34 -7.73 0.23 13.35
C PRO A 34 -7.88 0.22 11.83
N ASP A 35 -8.03 1.40 11.20
CA ASP A 35 -8.12 1.55 9.75
C ASP A 35 -6.75 1.63 9.05
N SER A 36 -5.66 1.50 9.80
CA SER A 36 -4.31 1.47 9.23
C SER A 36 -3.97 0.10 8.63
N LEU A 37 -2.90 0.05 7.85
CA LEU A 37 -2.45 -1.19 7.21
C LEU A 37 -2.22 -2.28 8.26
N ILE A 38 -2.73 -3.50 8.01
CA ILE A 38 -2.42 -4.62 8.90
C ILE A 38 -1.02 -5.16 8.60
N GLY A 39 -0.13 -5.13 9.58
CA GLY A 39 1.22 -5.65 9.41
C GLY A 39 2.17 -4.75 8.61
N LYS A 40 3.48 -4.94 8.81
CA LYS A 40 4.53 -4.08 8.26
C LYS A 40 5.22 -4.63 7.01
N PHE A 41 5.30 -5.94 6.84
CA PHE A 41 5.94 -6.56 5.69
C PHE A 41 4.86 -6.88 4.66
N VAL A 42 4.92 -6.21 3.52
CA VAL A 42 4.01 -6.44 2.39
C VAL A 42 4.69 -7.41 1.41
N TYR A 43 4.04 -8.54 1.15
CA TYR A 43 4.56 -9.61 0.30
C TYR A 43 3.86 -9.71 -1.05
N ALA A 44 2.58 -9.36 -1.10
CA ALA A 44 1.77 -9.48 -2.30
C ALA A 44 0.84 -8.27 -2.45
N LEU A 45 0.61 -7.89 -3.70
CA LEU A 45 -0.32 -6.85 -4.11
C LEU A 45 -1.13 -7.38 -5.28
N TYR A 46 -2.45 -7.20 -5.21
CA TYR A 46 -3.36 -7.56 -6.29
C TYR A 46 -4.47 -6.52 -6.35
N GLU A 47 -4.69 -5.94 -7.52
CA GLU A 47 -5.83 -5.06 -7.79
C GLU A 47 -6.86 -5.90 -8.55
N ASP A 48 -8.08 -5.98 -8.01
CA ASP A 48 -9.16 -6.72 -8.64
C ASP A 48 -9.87 -5.89 -9.73
N GLU A 49 -10.85 -6.50 -10.39
CA GLU A 49 -11.58 -5.88 -11.50
C GLU A 49 -12.44 -4.68 -11.06
N ASP A 50 -12.77 -4.58 -9.77
CA ASP A 50 -13.50 -3.44 -9.19
C ASP A 50 -12.55 -2.31 -8.75
N GLY A 51 -11.24 -2.48 -8.92
CA GLY A 51 -10.21 -1.52 -8.52
C GLY A 51 -9.86 -1.54 -7.03
N ILE A 52 -10.27 -2.60 -6.30
CA ILE A 52 -9.93 -2.77 -4.89
C ILE A 52 -8.52 -3.33 -4.78
N LEU A 53 -7.70 -2.73 -3.92
CA LEU A 53 -6.35 -3.22 -3.68
C LEU A 53 -6.33 -4.21 -2.51
N TRP A 54 -5.98 -5.44 -2.82
CA TRP A 54 -5.70 -6.51 -1.87
C TRP A 54 -4.21 -6.56 -1.55
N ILE A 55 -3.89 -6.51 -0.26
CA ILE A 55 -2.53 -6.39 0.24
C ILE A 55 -2.25 -7.58 1.17
N GLY A 56 -1.42 -8.51 0.71
CA GLY A 56 -0.96 -9.64 1.50
C GLY A 56 0.23 -9.23 2.37
N THR A 57 0.07 -9.30 3.69
CA THR A 57 1.12 -8.97 4.66
C THR A 57 1.45 -10.18 5.54
N GLN A 58 2.50 -10.07 6.34
CA GLN A 58 2.82 -11.11 7.33
C GLN A 58 1.75 -11.28 8.42
N ALA A 59 0.83 -10.32 8.57
CA ALA A 59 -0.24 -10.35 9.57
C ALA A 59 -1.60 -10.78 8.99
N GLY A 60 -1.69 -11.04 7.69
CA GLY A 60 -2.92 -11.45 7.02
C GLY A 60 -3.19 -10.67 5.73
N LEU A 61 -4.46 -10.58 5.36
CA LEU A 61 -4.92 -9.89 4.15
C LEU A 61 -5.61 -8.57 4.50
N HIS A 62 -5.14 -7.46 3.92
CA HIS A 62 -5.76 -6.13 4.04
C HIS A 62 -6.49 -5.77 2.75
N ARG A 63 -7.61 -5.05 2.87
CA ARG A 63 -8.38 -4.50 1.76
C ARG A 63 -8.37 -2.98 1.86
N TYR A 64 -7.94 -2.30 0.81
CA TYR A 64 -7.83 -0.83 0.73
C TYR A 64 -8.85 -0.25 -0.25
#